data_AF-A0A968T736-F1
#
_entry.id   AF-A0A968T736-F1
#
_cell.length_a   1.000
_cell.length_b   1.000
_cell.length_c   1.000
_cell.angle_alpha   90.00
_cell.angle_beta   90.00
_cell.angle_gamma   90.00
#
_symmetry.space_group_name_H-M   'P 1'
#
loop_
_entity.id
_entity.type
_entity.pdbx_description
1 polymer ?
#
loop_
_entity_poly.entity_id
_entity_poly.type
_entity_poly.pdbx_seq_one_letter_code
_entity_poly.pdbx_strand_id
1 'polypeptide(L)'
;MFFHSNLGVSGRWYFTLNKRIKNQASGNNLSGIYTEFGVENIASYSNGNLIFKSSGSSWTGNGFHVFQSFDPHMAVGFQRRFNNWSYFDIFVTANHTYGALNCDLGFRLGFAWGK
;
A
#
# COMPACT_ATOMS: atom_id res chain seq x y z
N MET A 1 10.78 -13.84 17.67
CA MET A 1 10.44 -13.38 16.31
C MET A 1 9.49 -12.22 16.47
N PHE A 2 9.88 -11.01 16.06
CA PHE A 2 9.03 -9.82 16.16
C PHE A 2 8.21 -9.72 14.87
N PHE A 3 6.89 -9.63 15.01
CA PHE A 3 5.99 -9.41 13.89
C PHE A 3 5.48 -7.98 13.97
N HIS A 4 5.72 -7.22 12.90
CA HIS A 4 5.14 -5.90 12.69
C HIS A 4 4.26 -5.98 11.44
N SER A 5 2.99 -5.65 11.59
CA SER A 5 2.06 -5.56 10.47
C SER A 5 1.48 -4.16 10.41
N ASN A 6 1.39 -3.65 9.19
CA ASN A 6 0.82 -2.34 8.90
C ASN A 6 -0.43 -2.51 8.03
N LEU A 7 -1.47 -1.75 8.35
CA LEU A 7 -2.66 -1.66 7.51
C LEU A 7 -2.66 -0.31 6.78
N GLY A 8 -2.65 -0.39 5.45
CA GLY A 8 -2.91 0.74 4.56
C GLY A 8 -4.08 0.42 3.63
N VAL A 9 -4.72 1.46 3.11
CA VAL A 9 -5.73 1.34 2.07
C VAL A 9 -5.35 2.23 0.90
N SER A 10 -5.54 1.73 -0.32
CA SER A 10 -5.30 2.53 -1.53
C SER A 10 -6.34 2.22 -2.59
N GLY A 11 -6.73 3.27 -3.32
CA GLY A 11 -7.56 3.18 -4.50
C GLY A 11 -6.70 3.37 -5.75
N ARG A 12 -6.90 2.51 -6.75
CA ARG A 12 -6.22 2.59 -8.06
C ARG A 12 -7.21 2.95 -9.16
N TRP A 13 -6.89 3.97 -9.94
CA TRP A 13 -7.62 4.35 -11.14
C TRP A 13 -6.83 3.96 -12.39
N TYR A 14 -7.40 3.11 -13.24
CA TYR A 14 -6.77 2.66 -14.48
C TYR A 14 -7.26 3.42 -15.69
N PHE A 15 -6.36 4.14 -16.37
CA PHE A 15 -6.73 5.01 -17.50
C PHE A 15 -7.38 4.26 -18.67
N THR A 16 -6.91 3.05 -18.97
CA THR A 16 -7.39 2.27 -20.12
C THR A 16 -8.48 1.26 -19.78
N LEU A 17 -8.84 1.11 -18.51
CA LEU A 17 -9.74 0.04 -18.07
C LEU A 17 -11.14 0.18 -18.70
N ASN A 18 -11.68 1.39 -18.73
CA ASN A 18 -12.99 1.66 -19.34
C ASN A 18 -13.05 1.28 -20.83
N LYS A 19 -11.97 1.53 -21.59
CA LYS A 19 -11.89 1.13 -23.00
C LYS A 19 -11.80 -0.39 -23.16
N ARG A 20 -11.04 -1.06 -22.29
CA ARG A 20 -10.87 -2.52 -22.31
C ARG A 20 -12.13 -3.28 -21.92
N ILE A 21 -12.89 -2.75 -20.95
CA ILE A 21 -14.21 -3.28 -20.56
C ILE A 21 -15.19 -3.17 -21.73
N LYS A 22 -15.26 -1.99 -22.37
CA LYS A 22 -16.12 -1.78 -23.55
C LYS A 22 -15.79 -2.73 -24.71
N ASN A 23 -14.51 -3.03 -24.91
CA ASN A 23 -14.05 -3.94 -25.96
C ASN A 23 -14.15 -5.43 -25.58
N GLN A 24 -14.78 -5.78 -24.46
CA GLN A 24 -14.86 -7.15 -23.90
C GLN A 24 -13.50 -7.84 -23.71
N ALA A 25 -12.39 -7.11 -23.83
CA ALA A 25 -11.03 -7.60 -23.65
C ALA A 25 -10.64 -7.72 -22.16
N SER A 26 -11.56 -7.37 -21.25
CA SER A 26 -11.35 -7.30 -19.81
C SER A 26 -12.32 -8.21 -19.07
N GLY A 27 -12.33 -9.51 -19.39
CA GLY A 27 -12.66 -10.51 -18.39
C GLY A 27 -11.54 -10.52 -17.34
N ASN A 28 -11.73 -9.86 -16.20
CA ASN A 28 -10.84 -9.89 -15.03
C ASN A 28 -9.42 -9.29 -15.12
N ASN A 29 -9.00 -8.61 -16.19
CA ASN A 29 -7.59 -8.20 -16.34
C ASN A 29 -7.30 -6.72 -16.01
N LEU A 30 -7.09 -6.43 -14.72
CA LEU A 30 -6.50 -5.18 -14.24
C LEU A 30 -5.03 -5.07 -14.66
N SER A 31 -4.79 -4.58 -15.87
CA SER A 31 -3.44 -4.31 -16.38
C SER A 31 -3.43 -3.00 -17.15
N GLY A 32 -2.35 -2.24 -16.99
CA GLY A 32 -2.17 -0.95 -17.63
C GLY A 32 -1.62 0.09 -16.67
N ILE A 33 -1.54 1.31 -17.19
CA ILE A 33 -1.13 2.49 -16.44
C ILE A 33 -2.25 2.89 -15.48
N TYR A 34 -1.88 3.20 -14.25
CA TYR A 34 -2.79 3.63 -13.21
C TYR A 34 -2.23 4.82 -12.43
N THR A 35 -3.14 5.58 -11.82
CA THR A 35 -2.85 6.44 -10.67
C THR A 35 -3.37 5.79 -9.40
N GLU A 36 -2.64 5.94 -8.30
CA GLU A 36 -3.01 5.43 -6.99
C GLU A 36 -3.05 6.58 -6.01
N PHE A 37 -4.07 6.58 -5.16
CA PHE A 37 -4.15 7.43 -3.99
C PHE A 37 -4.40 6.52 -2.81
N GLY A 38 -3.58 6.64 -1.77
CA GLY A 38 -3.71 5.80 -0.60
C GLY A 38 -3.25 6.46 0.67
N VAL A 39 -3.44 5.71 1.74
CA VAL A 39 -3.04 6.06 3.08
C VAL A 39 -2.43 4.82 3.70
N GLU A 40 -1.22 4.95 4.22
CA GLU A 40 -0.54 3.91 4.98
C GLU A 40 -0.64 4.17 6.48
N ASN A 41 -0.23 3.20 7.30
CA ASN A 41 -0.14 3.34 8.76
C ASN A 41 -1.47 3.58 9.51
N ILE A 42 -2.62 3.20 8.94
CA ILE A 42 -3.95 3.36 9.55
C ILE A 42 -4.06 2.58 10.88
N ALA A 43 -3.44 1.40 10.94
CA ALA A 43 -3.31 0.61 12.15
C ALA A 43 -2.02 -0.20 12.09
N SER A 44 -1.34 -0.39 13.22
CA SER A 44 -0.22 -1.32 13.29
C SER A 44 -0.33 -2.26 14.48
N TYR A 45 0.01 -3.51 14.26
CA TYR A 45 0.19 -4.46 15.35
C TYR A 45 1.66 -4.79 15.47
N SER A 46 2.17 -4.71 16.70
CA SER A 46 3.55 -5.08 17.02
C SER A 46 3.53 -6.01 18.21
N ASN A 47 4.04 -7.22 18.02
CA ASN A 47 4.25 -8.15 19.13
C ASN A 47 5.71 -8.02 19.59
N GLY A 48 5.94 -7.25 20.66
CA GLY A 48 7.25 -6.96 21.23
C GLY A 48 7.24 -5.75 22.17
N ASN A 49 8.30 -5.57 22.96
CA ASN A 49 8.48 -4.40 23.83
C ASN A 49 8.63 -3.11 22.99
N LEU A 50 7.53 -2.40 22.73
CA LEU A 50 7.57 -1.04 22.22
C LEU A 50 8.05 -0.10 23.34
N ILE A 51 9.31 0.32 23.28
CA ILE A 51 9.86 1.31 24.23
C ILE A 51 9.44 2.69 23.74
N PHE A 52 8.31 3.19 24.25
CA PHE A 52 7.97 4.60 24.10
C PHE A 52 8.86 5.42 25.04
N LYS A 53 9.88 6.09 24.49
CA LYS A 53 10.67 7.08 25.24
C LYS A 53 9.91 8.39 25.31
N SER A 54 8.96 8.49 26.23
CA SER A 54 8.52 9.77 26.77
C SER A 54 9.47 10.16 27.91
N SER A 55 9.81 11.43 28.02
CA SER A 55 10.69 12.00 29.05
C SER A 55 10.17 11.70 30.46
N GLY A 56 10.53 10.53 31.00
CA GLY A 56 10.31 10.15 32.40
C GLY A 56 9.67 8.79 32.66
N SER A 57 9.07 8.10 31.67
CA SER A 57 8.36 6.85 31.95
C SER A 57 8.37 5.89 30.75
N SER A 58 8.98 4.72 30.96
CA SER A 58 8.97 3.60 30.00
C SER A 58 7.83 2.66 30.33
N TRP A 59 6.77 2.66 29.51
CA TRP A 59 5.70 1.67 29.61
C TRP A 59 6.05 0.49 28.71
N THR A 60 6.07 -0.72 29.28
CA THR A 60 6.37 -1.96 28.57
C THR A 60 5.10 -2.79 28.51
N GLY A 61 4.47 -2.89 27.34
CA GLY A 61 3.25 -3.64 27.15
C GLY A 61 3.17 -4.28 25.77
N ASN A 62 2.68 -5.51 25.71
CA ASN A 62 2.30 -6.17 24.47
C ASN A 62 0.88 -5.69 24.11
N GLY A 63 0.67 -5.11 22.91
CA GLY A 63 -0.63 -4.55 22.56
C GLY A 63 -0.82 -4.23 21.09
N PHE A 64 -2.08 -4.13 20.68
CA PHE A 64 -2.48 -3.52 19.43
C PHE A 64 -2.42 -2.00 19.58
N HIS A 65 -1.69 -1.33 18.70
CA HIS A 65 -1.48 0.12 18.76
C HIS A 65 -2.02 0.76 17.48
N VAL A 66 -3.11 1.51 17.59
CA VAL A 66 -3.57 2.37 16.49
C VAL A 66 -2.68 3.61 16.50
N PHE A 67 -1.70 3.67 15.60
CA PHE A 67 -0.92 4.89 15.39
C PHE A 67 -1.80 5.92 14.67
N GLN A 68 -1.78 7.17 15.13
CA GLN A 68 -2.45 8.31 14.47
C GLN A 68 -1.63 8.87 13.28
N SER A 69 -0.73 8.07 12.70
CA SER A 69 0.08 8.50 11.56
C SER A 69 -0.74 8.30 10.29
N PHE A 70 -1.34 9.38 9.78
CA PHE A 70 -2.01 9.40 8.49
C PHE A 70 -0.98 9.81 7.44
N ASP A 71 -0.42 8.84 6.72
CA ASP A 71 0.59 9.08 5.69
C ASP A 71 -0.05 8.94 4.31
N PRO A 72 -0.55 10.03 3.71
CA PRO A 72 -1.14 9.98 2.39
C PRO A 72 -0.04 9.85 1.34
N HIS A 73 -0.32 9.02 0.33
CA HIS A 73 0.55 8.83 -0.81
C HIS A 73 -0.19 8.92 -2.13
N MET A 74 0.56 9.37 -3.13
CA MET A 74 0.13 9.35 -4.52
C MET A 74 1.12 8.56 -5.33
N ALA A 75 0.67 7.71 -6.24
CA ALA A 75 1.56 6.99 -7.14
C ALA A 75 1.05 6.97 -8.58
N VAL A 76 1.98 6.83 -9.51
CA VAL A 76 1.69 6.50 -10.91
C VAL A 76 2.49 5.26 -11.24
N GLY A 77 1.82 4.26 -11.81
CA GLY A 77 2.46 2.98 -12.07
C GLY A 77 1.91 2.25 -13.28
N PHE A 78 2.58 1.16 -13.60
CA PHE A 78 2.17 0.22 -14.62
C PHE A 78 2.07 -1.17 -13.98
N GLN A 79 0.84 -1.69 -13.93
CA GLN A 79 0.58 -3.05 -13.48
C GLN A 79 0.40 -3.96 -14.68
N ARG A 80 1.02 -5.14 -14.65
CA ARG A 80 0.78 -6.20 -15.64
C ARG A 80 0.61 -7.55 -14.96
N ARG A 81 -0.49 -8.21 -15.32
CA ARG A 81 -0.80 -9.56 -14.87
C ARG A 81 -0.05 -10.58 -15.73
N PHE A 82 0.44 -11.65 -15.12
CA PHE A 82 1.02 -12.79 -15.85
C PHE A 82 0.02 -13.94 -15.99
N ASN A 83 -0.76 -14.20 -14.93
CA ASN A 83 -1.77 -15.26 -14.89
C ASN A 83 -2.95 -14.83 -14.02
N ASN A 84 -3.99 -15.66 -13.89
CA ASN A 84 -5.19 -15.33 -13.11
C ASN A 84 -4.97 -15.17 -11.60
N TRP A 85 -3.76 -15.36 -11.07
CA TRP A 85 -3.49 -15.29 -9.63
C TRP A 85 -2.33 -14.38 -9.27
N SER A 86 -1.63 -13.81 -10.26
CA SER A 86 -0.38 -13.10 -10.01
C SER A 86 -0.17 -11.94 -10.97
N TYR A 87 0.39 -10.87 -10.45
CA TYR A 87 0.79 -9.70 -11.21
C TYR A 87 2.10 -9.12 -10.69
N PHE A 88 2.75 -8.33 -11.54
CA PHE A 88 3.80 -7.42 -11.14
C PHE A 88 3.39 -5.99 -11.41
N ASP A 89 4.09 -5.08 -10.75
CA ASP A 89 3.80 -3.67 -10.76
C ASP A 89 5.10 -2.89 -10.57
N ILE A 90 5.30 -1.86 -11.39
CA ILE A 90 6.38 -0.88 -11.26
C ILE A 90 5.72 0.48 -11.16
N PHE A 91 6.08 1.26 -10.14
CA PHE A 91 5.41 2.52 -9.83
C PHE A 91 6.38 3.54 -9.27
N VAL A 92 6.06 4.81 -9.46
CA VAL A 92 6.70 5.92 -8.77
C VAL A 92 5.69 6.48 -7.79
N THR A 93 6.07 6.58 -6.53
CA THR A 93 5.25 7.13 -5.45
C THR A 93 5.82 8.48 -5.01
N ALA A 94 4.94 9.40 -4.67
CA ALA A 94 5.23 10.60 -3.90
C ALA A 94 4.52 10.48 -2.55
N ASN A 95 5.30 10.53 -1.48
CA ASN A 95 4.86 10.46 -0.09
C ASN A 95 5.10 11.80 0.57
N HIS A 96 4.16 12.23 1.41
CA HIS A 96 4.34 13.42 2.23
C HIS A 96 4.48 13.01 3.69
N THR A 97 5.70 13.03 4.21
CA THR A 97 6.02 12.63 5.57
C THR A 97 6.70 13.79 6.28
N TYR A 98 6.08 14.31 7.34
CA TYR A 98 6.61 15.40 8.18
C TYR A 98 7.12 16.65 7.42
N GLY A 99 6.45 17.06 6.35
CA GLY A 99 6.78 18.31 5.62
C GLY A 99 7.82 18.15 4.51
N ALA A 100 8.30 16.94 4.25
CA ALA A 100 9.15 16.62 3.10
C ALA A 100 8.36 15.79 2.08
N LEU A 101 8.50 16.16 0.79
CA LEU A 101 8.06 15.33 -0.32
C LEU A 101 9.17 14.33 -0.65
N ASN A 102 8.87 13.05 -0.47
CA ASN A 102 9.76 11.96 -0.85
C ASN A 102 9.21 11.29 -2.10
N CYS A 103 10.08 11.02 -3.07
CA CYS A 103 9.71 10.33 -4.30
C CYS A 103 10.48 9.02 -4.38
N ASP A 104 9.76 7.91 -4.51
CA ASP A 104 10.33 6.56 -4.49
C ASP A 104 9.93 5.79 -5.75
N LEU A 105 10.90 5.07 -6.33
CA LEU A 105 10.63 4.05 -7.34
C LEU A 105 10.41 2.73 -6.62
N GLY A 106 9.29 2.08 -6.89
CA GLY A 106 8.92 0.82 -6.27
C GLY A 106 8.59 -0.28 -7.27
N PHE A 107 8.72 -1.51 -6.78
CA PHE A 107 8.30 -2.72 -7.45
C PHE A 107 7.44 -3.56 -6.50
N ARG A 108 6.32 -4.08 -6.99
CA ARG A 108 5.37 -4.90 -6.22
C ARG A 108 5.08 -6.20 -6.98
N LEU A 109 5.06 -7.31 -6.23
CA LEU A 109 4.50 -8.60 -6.67
C LEU A 109 3.24 -8.85 -5.87
N GLY A 110 2.14 -9.13 -6.57
CA GLY A 110 0.87 -9.35 -5.93
C GLY A 110 0.24 -10.67 -6.35
N PHE A 111 -0.45 -11.27 -5.39
CA PHE A 111 -1.22 -12.49 -5.59
C PHE A 111 -2.70 -12.20 -5.37
N ALA A 112 -3.53 -12.58 -6.33
CA ALA A 112 -4.99 -12.50 -6.23
C ALA A 112 -5.53 -13.90 -5.93
N TRP A 113 -6.20 -14.04 -4.79
CA TRP A 113 -6.90 -15.26 -4.40
C TRP A 113 -8.41 -14.99 -4.35
N GLY A 114 -9.20 -15.91 -4.91
CA GLY A 114 -10.64 -15.78 -5.08
C GLY A 114 -11.06 -15.90 -6.55
N LYS A 115 -12.09 -16.70 -6.81
CA LYS A 115 -12.80 -16.81 -8.10
C LYS A 115 -14.12 -16.08 -8.00
#